data_AF-A0A7W0F6I9-F1
#
_entry.id   AF-A0A7W0F6I9-F1
#
_cell.length_a   1.000
_cell.length_b   1.000
_cell.length_c   1.000
_cell.angle_alpha   90.00
_cell.angle_beta   90.00
_cell.angle_gamma   90.00
#
_symmetry.space_group_name_H-M   'P 1'
#
loop_
_entity.id
_entity.type
_entity.pdbx_description
1 polymer ?
#
loop_
_entity_poly.entity_id
_entity_poly.type
_entity_poly.pdbx_seq_one_letter_code
_entity_poly.pdbx_strand_id
1 'polypeptide(L)'
;MKKGEQVIKRKIIYKTALAFLLLALFVIVHPAWSQNTEWQERPIELGTSGGNINDISILYCCGGTLGALVQATDIQYILSNNHVLARTNKGVIGEDIIQPGLIDQDPVCYKDYTDAVADLSEFVTISFKKGTTNTVDAAIAAVQDDKVNLLGSIIGMGQVSSSTVAPIINMPVKKSGRTTSLTTGTITAINVTVDVKYNKTCGIGSQKARFTGQIMIEPAGFSAGGDSGSLIVEDCSPYPRAVGLLFAGSATVTVANPISDVLSSLGVSMVGAEGYSVHH
;
A
#
# COMPACT_ATOMS: atom_id res chain seq x y z
N MET A 1 -40.51 -80.48 -30.84
CA MET A 1 -41.20 -79.32 -30.24
C MET A 1 -40.61 -78.04 -30.80
N LYS A 2 -41.48 -77.28 -31.50
CA LYS A 2 -41.47 -75.86 -31.88
C LYS A 2 -40.15 -75.03 -31.86
N LYS A 3 -39.86 -74.52 -33.08
CA LYS A 3 -39.59 -73.12 -33.51
C LYS A 3 -38.21 -72.55 -33.11
N GLY A 4 -37.36 -72.12 -34.04
CA GLY A 4 -37.63 -71.15 -35.12
C GLY A 4 -37.10 -69.79 -34.63
N GLU A 5 -35.85 -69.46 -34.95
CA GLU A 5 -35.48 -68.51 -36.01
C GLU A 5 -35.82 -67.05 -35.63
N GLN A 6 -34.81 -66.19 -35.55
CA GLN A 6 -34.73 -64.91 -36.28
C GLN A 6 -33.56 -64.07 -35.73
N VAL A 7 -32.59 -63.88 -36.63
CA VAL A 7 -31.48 -62.95 -36.57
C VAL A 7 -32.01 -61.53 -36.75
N ILE A 8 -31.75 -60.59 -35.83
CA ILE A 8 -31.70 -59.16 -36.17
C ILE A 8 -30.57 -58.47 -35.38
N LYS A 9 -29.41 -58.34 -36.02
CA LYS A 9 -28.40 -57.33 -35.70
C LYS A 9 -28.89 -55.98 -36.22
N ARG A 10 -28.98 -54.98 -35.32
CA ARG A 10 -28.70 -53.53 -35.49
C ARG A 10 -29.71 -52.69 -34.71
N LYS A 11 -29.19 -51.97 -33.72
CA LYS A 11 -29.33 -50.51 -33.62
C LYS A 11 -28.30 -50.02 -32.60
N ILE A 12 -27.17 -49.54 -33.13
CA ILE A 12 -26.26 -48.66 -32.40
C ILE A 12 -27.05 -47.36 -32.19
N ILE A 13 -27.46 -47.11 -30.95
CA ILE A 13 -27.99 -45.82 -30.55
C ILE A 13 -26.82 -45.07 -29.93
N TYR A 14 -26.22 -44.17 -30.71
CA TYR A 14 -25.37 -43.12 -30.14
C TYR A 14 -26.30 -42.19 -29.34
N LYS A 15 -26.38 -42.40 -28.02
CA LYS A 15 -26.87 -41.35 -27.13
C LYS A 15 -25.73 -40.35 -26.96
N THR A 16 -25.85 -39.24 -27.68
CA THR A 16 -25.13 -38.00 -27.45
C THR A 16 -25.31 -37.57 -25.99
N ALA A 17 -24.31 -37.80 -25.16
CA ALA A 17 -24.15 -37.08 -23.90
C ALA A 17 -23.22 -35.89 -24.20
N LEU A 18 -23.81 -34.76 -24.59
CA LEU A 18 -23.10 -33.49 -24.58
C LEU A 18 -22.85 -33.15 -23.11
N ALA A 19 -21.65 -33.45 -22.60
CA ALA A 19 -21.21 -32.95 -21.31
C ALA A 19 -20.97 -31.44 -21.46
N PHE A 20 -21.99 -30.63 -21.16
CA PHE A 20 -21.78 -29.21 -20.93
C PHE A 20 -20.98 -29.07 -19.64
N LEU A 21 -19.66 -28.98 -19.79
CA LEU A 21 -18.78 -28.49 -18.73
C LEU A 21 -19.08 -26.99 -18.59
N LEU A 22 -20.09 -26.67 -17.78
CA LEU A 22 -20.29 -25.31 -17.28
C LEU A 22 -19.09 -25.03 -16.38
N LEU A 23 -18.04 -24.45 -16.98
CA LEU A 23 -17.00 -23.77 -16.23
C LEU A 23 -17.67 -22.57 -15.58
N ALA A 24 -18.25 -22.76 -14.40
CA ALA A 24 -18.65 -21.66 -13.56
C ALA A 24 -17.37 -20.92 -13.18
N LEU A 25 -17.04 -19.88 -13.96
CA LEU A 25 -16.19 -18.80 -13.51
C LEU A 25 -16.90 -18.19 -12.31
N PHE A 26 -16.66 -18.75 -11.14
CA PHE A 26 -16.83 -18.03 -9.90
C PHE A 26 -15.83 -16.88 -9.96
N VAL A 27 -16.29 -15.73 -10.47
CA VAL A 27 -15.67 -14.47 -10.10
C VAL A 27 -15.94 -14.35 -8.61
N ILE A 28 -15.00 -14.84 -7.81
CA ILE A 28 -14.97 -14.55 -6.38
C ILE A 28 -14.71 -13.05 -6.33
N VAL A 29 -15.78 -12.27 -6.23
CA VAL A 29 -15.69 -10.88 -5.83
C VAL A 29 -15.28 -10.92 -4.37
N HIS A 30 -13.97 -10.94 -4.12
CA HIS A 30 -13.45 -10.72 -2.79
C HIS A 30 -13.97 -9.34 -2.36
N PRO A 31 -14.67 -9.22 -1.23
CA PRO A 31 -15.00 -7.90 -0.72
C PRO A 31 -13.70 -7.10 -0.62
N ALA A 32 -13.72 -5.84 -1.07
CA ALA A 32 -12.54 -4.98 -1.20
C ALA A 32 -11.74 -4.78 0.12
N TRP A 33 -12.22 -5.32 1.24
CA TRP A 33 -11.61 -5.26 2.56
C TRP A 33 -10.51 -6.31 2.80
N SER A 34 -10.37 -7.37 1.97
CA SER A 34 -9.37 -8.42 2.21
C SER A 34 -8.08 -8.30 1.37
N GLN A 35 -8.15 -7.67 0.21
CA GLN A 35 -7.03 -7.60 -0.74
C GLN A 35 -5.80 -6.87 -0.17
N ASN A 36 -6.01 -5.80 0.59
CA ASN A 36 -4.89 -5.01 1.12
C ASN A 36 -4.10 -5.74 2.21
N THR A 37 -4.62 -6.80 2.84
CA THR A 37 -3.94 -7.56 3.90
C THR A 37 -3.47 -8.94 3.46
N GLU A 38 -4.03 -9.48 2.39
CA GLU A 38 -3.71 -10.80 1.88
C GLU A 38 -2.31 -10.85 1.25
N TRP A 39 -1.67 -12.02 1.35
CA TRP A 39 -0.50 -12.32 0.53
C TRP A 39 -0.86 -12.22 -0.95
N GLN A 40 0.00 -11.58 -1.75
CA GLN A 40 -0.21 -11.40 -3.18
C GLN A 40 0.74 -12.27 -4.00
N GLU A 41 0.25 -12.83 -5.10
CA GLU A 41 1.14 -13.36 -6.12
C GLU A 41 2.07 -12.25 -6.62
N ARG A 42 3.34 -12.59 -6.84
CA ARG A 42 4.33 -11.63 -7.34
C ARG A 42 4.16 -11.45 -8.85
N PRO A 43 4.30 -10.22 -9.38
CA PRO A 43 4.63 -8.99 -8.66
C PRO A 43 3.43 -8.39 -7.91
N ILE A 44 3.66 -7.87 -6.70
CA ILE A 44 2.60 -7.26 -5.87
C ILE A 44 2.11 -5.93 -6.45
N GLU A 45 0.86 -5.58 -6.18
CA GLU A 45 0.38 -4.19 -6.21
C GLU A 45 0.63 -3.49 -4.86
N LEU A 46 0.79 -2.18 -4.93
CA LEU A 46 0.98 -1.30 -3.78
C LEU A 46 -0.36 -0.89 -3.15
N GLY A 47 -0.34 -0.14 -2.05
CA GLY A 47 -1.51 0.04 -1.17
C GLY A 47 -1.79 -1.18 -0.28
N THR A 48 -0.97 -2.22 -0.38
CA THR A 48 -1.03 -3.45 0.42
C THR A 48 -0.28 -3.32 1.74
N SER A 49 -0.53 -4.25 2.65
CA SER A 49 0.16 -4.45 3.90
C SER A 49 1.63 -4.75 3.67
N GLY A 50 2.48 -4.11 4.46
CA GLY A 50 3.88 -4.47 4.53
C GLY A 50 4.61 -3.72 5.62
N GLY A 51 5.90 -3.97 5.71
CA GLY A 51 6.75 -3.32 6.68
C GLY A 51 8.07 -4.04 6.84
N ASN A 52 8.91 -3.49 7.70
CA ASN A 52 10.19 -4.09 8.01
C ASN A 52 10.01 -5.39 8.80
N ILE A 53 10.65 -6.48 8.35
CA ILE A 53 10.54 -7.80 8.99
C ILE A 53 11.02 -7.80 10.45
N ASN A 54 11.81 -6.80 10.85
CA ASN A 54 12.35 -6.66 12.20
C ASN A 54 11.55 -5.68 13.08
N ASP A 55 10.40 -5.16 12.63
CA ASP A 55 9.55 -4.29 13.46
C ASP A 55 8.68 -5.07 14.44
N ILE A 56 9.36 -5.78 15.34
CA ILE A 56 8.78 -6.69 16.32
C ILE A 56 9.40 -6.43 17.70
N SER A 57 8.61 -6.65 18.73
CA SER A 57 8.99 -6.67 20.13
C SER A 57 8.53 -7.98 20.79
N ILE A 58 8.72 -8.11 22.10
CA ILE A 58 8.37 -9.35 22.83
C ILE A 58 6.88 -9.71 22.68
N LEU A 59 6.00 -8.71 22.55
CA LEU A 59 4.54 -8.91 22.57
C LEU A 59 3.81 -8.37 21.34
N TYR A 60 4.50 -7.65 20.45
CA TYR A 60 3.88 -6.93 19.35
C TYR A 60 4.72 -7.04 18.10
N CYS A 61 4.08 -7.20 16.95
CA CYS A 61 4.66 -6.84 15.66
C CYS A 61 3.89 -5.67 15.06
N CYS A 62 4.55 -4.95 14.16
CA CYS A 62 4.03 -3.75 13.54
C CYS A 62 4.11 -3.88 12.02
N GLY A 63 3.32 -3.04 11.35
CA GLY A 63 3.22 -2.97 9.90
C GLY A 63 2.41 -1.75 9.51
N GLY A 64 2.42 -1.46 8.23
CA GLY A 64 1.67 -0.36 7.64
C GLY A 64 1.35 -0.68 6.18
N THR A 65 1.34 0.36 5.35
CA THR A 65 1.10 0.25 3.92
C THR A 65 2.40 0.41 3.13
N LEU A 66 2.61 -0.45 2.13
CA LEU A 66 3.57 -0.22 1.05
C LEU A 66 2.94 0.76 0.04
N GLY A 67 3.34 2.03 0.10
CA GLY A 67 2.51 3.14 -0.36
C GLY A 67 2.50 3.38 -1.86
N ALA A 68 3.68 3.66 -2.41
CA ALA A 68 3.85 4.08 -3.81
C ALA A 68 5.18 3.61 -4.35
N LEU A 69 5.28 3.58 -5.68
CA LEU A 69 6.53 3.33 -6.37
C LEU A 69 7.17 4.67 -6.71
N VAL A 70 8.42 4.83 -6.33
CA VAL A 70 9.24 5.99 -6.64
C VAL A 70 10.54 5.53 -7.27
N GLN A 71 11.26 6.43 -7.92
CA GLN A 71 12.53 6.09 -8.55
C GLN A 71 13.56 7.19 -8.34
N ALA A 72 14.82 6.79 -8.26
CA ALA A 72 15.97 7.66 -8.46
C ALA A 72 16.86 6.99 -9.48
N THR A 73 17.30 7.76 -10.47
CA THR A 73 18.00 7.25 -11.65
C THR A 73 17.22 6.12 -12.31
N ASP A 74 17.71 4.89 -12.26
CA ASP A 74 17.12 3.69 -12.86
C ASP A 74 16.72 2.64 -11.79
N ILE A 75 16.73 3.01 -10.51
CA ILE A 75 16.35 2.13 -9.40
C ILE A 75 14.97 2.53 -8.90
N GLN A 76 14.09 1.54 -8.79
CA GLN A 76 12.75 1.72 -8.22
C GLN A 76 12.72 1.32 -6.75
N TYR A 77 11.94 2.07 -5.98
CA TYR A 77 11.79 1.90 -4.55
C TYR A 77 10.32 1.91 -4.16
N ILE A 78 9.99 1.11 -3.15
CA ILE A 78 8.75 1.27 -2.40
C ILE A 78 8.91 2.47 -1.46
N LEU A 79 8.04 3.47 -1.61
CA LEU A 79 7.86 4.58 -0.67
C LEU A 79 6.85 4.20 0.41
N SER A 80 7.20 4.44 1.67
CA SER A 80 6.29 4.41 2.82
C SER A 80 6.85 5.30 3.94
N ASN A 81 6.31 5.21 5.15
CA ASN A 81 6.80 5.99 6.29
C ASN A 81 8.09 5.39 6.87
N ASN A 82 8.90 6.25 7.51
CA ASN A 82 10.02 5.81 8.32
C ASN A 82 9.55 4.89 9.45
N HIS A 83 8.44 5.22 10.12
CA HIS A 83 7.95 4.37 11.19
C HIS A 83 7.38 3.01 10.70
N VAL A 84 7.26 2.80 9.39
CA VAL A 84 6.82 1.52 8.78
C VAL A 84 8.01 0.73 8.22
N LEU A 85 8.93 1.37 7.47
CA LEU A 85 10.07 0.66 6.84
C LEU A 85 11.37 0.75 7.65
N ALA A 86 11.55 1.80 8.45
CA ALA A 86 12.78 2.08 9.19
C ALA A 86 12.60 2.00 10.71
N ARG A 87 11.53 1.34 11.18
CA ARG A 87 11.31 1.00 12.60
C ARG A 87 11.43 2.21 13.52
N THR A 88 10.97 3.37 13.05
CA THR A 88 11.10 4.66 13.75
C THR A 88 12.58 5.00 14.03
N ASN A 89 13.35 5.22 12.97
CA ASN A 89 14.80 5.48 12.94
C ASN A 89 15.72 4.34 13.42
N LYS A 90 15.21 3.12 13.61
CA LYS A 90 16.00 1.99 14.12
C LYS A 90 16.40 0.98 13.05
N GLY A 91 15.83 1.10 11.85
CA GLY A 91 16.13 0.24 10.72
C GLY A 91 17.60 0.35 10.32
N VAL A 92 18.17 -0.78 9.95
CA VAL A 92 19.48 -0.86 9.31
C VAL A 92 19.26 -0.97 7.81
N ILE A 93 20.01 -0.20 7.03
CA ILE A 93 19.95 -0.28 5.56
C ILE A 93 20.26 -1.73 5.12
N GLY A 94 19.46 -2.25 4.20
CA GLY A 94 19.48 -3.64 3.74
C GLY A 94 18.56 -4.59 4.52
N GLU A 95 17.80 -4.12 5.52
CA GLU A 95 16.76 -4.94 6.16
C GLU A 95 15.59 -5.22 5.21
N ASP A 96 15.10 -6.47 5.22
CA ASP A 96 13.98 -6.89 4.37
C ASP A 96 12.68 -6.15 4.71
N ILE A 97 11.99 -5.73 3.66
CA ILE A 97 10.60 -5.29 3.67
C ILE A 97 9.74 -6.41 3.08
N ILE A 98 8.74 -6.85 3.84
CA ILE A 98 7.90 -8.01 3.49
C ILE A 98 6.48 -7.61 3.10
N GLN A 99 5.86 -8.43 2.25
CA GLN A 99 4.44 -8.40 1.91
C GLN A 99 3.87 -9.83 2.03
N PRO A 100 2.85 -10.07 2.87
CA PRO A 100 2.19 -9.12 3.76
C PRO A 100 3.09 -8.71 4.95
N GLY A 101 2.73 -7.61 5.62
CA GLY A 101 3.44 -7.17 6.82
C GLY A 101 3.25 -8.14 7.99
N LEU A 102 4.14 -8.10 8.99
CA LEU A 102 4.15 -9.04 10.13
C LEU A 102 2.79 -9.22 10.82
N ILE A 103 1.99 -8.16 10.89
CA ILE A 103 0.67 -8.16 11.52
C ILE A 103 -0.41 -8.91 10.73
N ASP A 104 -0.14 -9.23 9.46
CA ASP A 104 -1.02 -9.97 8.56
C ASP A 104 -0.41 -11.31 8.10
N GLN A 105 0.72 -11.70 8.69
CA GLN A 105 1.29 -13.03 8.50
C GLN A 105 0.40 -14.09 9.15
N ASP A 106 0.47 -15.33 8.66
CA ASP A 106 -0.16 -16.49 9.28
C ASP A 106 0.89 -17.59 9.54
N PRO A 107 1.29 -17.82 10.81
CA PRO A 107 0.78 -17.19 12.03
C PRO A 107 1.23 -15.72 12.18
N VAL A 108 0.42 -14.93 12.89
CA VAL A 108 0.70 -13.50 13.14
C VAL A 108 2.08 -13.30 13.77
N CYS A 109 2.80 -12.28 13.32
CA CYS A 109 4.18 -11.96 13.68
C CYS A 109 5.24 -12.99 13.26
N TYR A 110 4.88 -13.98 12.42
CA TYR A 110 5.87 -14.85 11.82
C TYR A 110 6.79 -14.08 10.87
N LYS A 111 8.08 -14.38 10.92
CA LYS A 111 9.10 -13.77 10.06
C LYS A 111 9.37 -14.69 8.88
N ASP A 112 8.57 -14.57 7.82
CA ASP A 112 8.87 -15.24 6.56
C ASP A 112 9.79 -14.39 5.69
N TYR A 113 11.04 -14.82 5.52
CA TYR A 113 12.01 -14.12 4.68
C TYR A 113 11.76 -14.33 3.18
N THR A 114 10.94 -15.33 2.80
CA THR A 114 10.57 -15.55 1.39
C THR A 114 9.57 -14.52 0.88
N ASP A 115 8.91 -13.81 1.80
CA ASP A 115 7.97 -12.72 1.52
C ASP A 115 8.66 -11.37 1.28
N ALA A 116 9.98 -11.31 1.32
CA ALA A 116 10.73 -10.10 0.99
C ALA A 116 10.38 -9.61 -0.43
N VAL A 117 10.10 -8.31 -0.52
CA VAL A 117 9.77 -7.61 -1.77
C VAL A 117 10.67 -6.41 -2.06
N ALA A 118 11.37 -5.91 -1.03
CA ALA A 118 12.28 -4.80 -1.14
C ALA A 118 13.27 -4.77 0.04
N ASP A 119 14.37 -4.03 -0.11
CA ASP A 119 15.41 -3.88 0.91
C ASP A 119 15.50 -2.41 1.35
N LEU A 120 15.40 -2.13 2.66
CA LEU A 120 15.45 -0.76 3.19
C LEU A 120 16.68 -0.03 2.66
N SER A 121 16.49 1.12 2.01
CA SER A 121 17.57 1.84 1.32
C SER A 121 17.88 3.18 1.96
N GLU A 122 16.86 3.95 2.32
CA GLU A 122 17.03 5.27 2.93
C GLU A 122 15.81 5.65 3.76
N PHE A 123 16.00 6.50 4.77
CA PHE A 123 14.92 7.12 5.53
C PHE A 123 15.30 8.48 6.07
N VAL A 124 14.32 9.37 6.16
CA VAL A 124 14.50 10.67 6.81
C VAL A 124 14.40 10.48 8.32
N THR A 125 15.46 10.86 9.05
CA THR A 125 15.51 10.70 10.51
C THR A 125 14.51 11.65 11.20
N ILE A 126 13.59 11.08 11.97
CA ILE A 126 12.62 11.84 12.78
C ILE A 126 13.30 12.34 14.06
N SER A 127 13.33 13.65 14.27
CA SER A 127 13.76 14.24 15.53
C SER A 127 12.64 14.20 16.59
N PHE A 128 12.92 13.52 17.69
CA PHE A 128 12.10 13.49 18.90
C PHE A 128 12.57 14.49 19.97
N LYS A 129 13.55 15.34 19.63
CA LYS A 129 14.09 16.34 20.56
C LYS A 129 13.08 17.48 20.78
N LYS A 130 12.93 17.92 22.02
CA LYS A 130 12.09 19.08 22.33
C LYS A 130 12.66 20.34 21.66
N GLY A 131 11.79 21.12 21.03
CA GLY A 131 12.15 22.38 20.36
C GLY A 131 12.60 22.21 18.90
N THR A 132 12.67 20.99 18.37
CA THR A 132 12.89 20.75 16.93
C THR A 132 11.57 20.46 16.22
N THR A 133 11.58 20.61 14.90
CA THR A 133 10.48 20.28 14.00
C THR A 133 10.96 19.33 12.91
N ASN A 134 10.02 18.54 12.38
CA ASN A 134 10.20 17.65 11.25
C ASN A 134 9.26 18.10 10.11
N THR A 135 9.62 17.75 8.88
CA THR A 135 8.80 18.02 7.69
C THR A 135 8.15 16.73 7.17
N VAL A 136 8.86 15.61 7.24
CA VAL A 136 8.42 14.34 6.66
C VAL A 136 8.72 13.13 7.56
N ASP A 137 7.85 12.13 7.47
CA ASP A 137 8.04 10.78 8.00
C ASP A 137 8.04 9.81 6.81
N ALA A 138 9.23 9.55 6.27
CA ALA A 138 9.35 8.85 5.00
C ALA A 138 10.60 7.97 4.94
N ALA A 139 10.47 6.86 4.22
CA ALA A 139 11.53 5.92 3.91
C ALA A 139 11.28 5.26 2.56
N ILE A 140 12.36 4.78 1.95
CA ILE A 140 12.34 4.04 0.69
C ILE A 140 13.09 2.72 0.83
N ALA A 141 12.60 1.70 0.13
CA ALA A 141 13.22 0.38 0.06
C ALA A 141 13.33 -0.06 -1.40
N ALA A 142 14.53 -0.43 -1.84
CA ALA A 142 14.82 -0.82 -3.22
C ALA A 142 14.07 -2.10 -3.55
N VAL A 143 13.32 -2.09 -4.64
CA VAL A 143 12.52 -3.24 -5.08
C VAL A 143 13.43 -4.40 -5.44
N GLN A 144 13.10 -5.59 -4.97
CA GLN A 144 13.73 -6.83 -5.42
C GLN A 144 13.13 -7.28 -6.76
N ASP A 145 13.95 -7.93 -7.59
CA ASP A 145 13.57 -8.36 -8.95
C ASP A 145 12.26 -9.15 -8.96
N ASP A 146 11.36 -8.77 -9.88
CA ASP A 146 10.05 -9.39 -10.11
C ASP A 146 9.10 -9.42 -8.88
N LYS A 147 9.39 -8.67 -7.81
CA LYS A 147 8.55 -8.67 -6.60
C LYS A 147 7.44 -7.63 -6.59
N VAL A 148 7.59 -6.50 -7.29
CA VAL A 148 6.66 -5.37 -7.28
C VAL A 148 6.29 -4.96 -8.70
N ASN A 149 5.03 -4.58 -8.93
CA ASN A 149 4.58 -4.12 -10.23
C ASN A 149 5.29 -2.81 -10.60
N LEU A 150 6.10 -2.86 -11.66
CA LEU A 150 6.97 -1.76 -12.09
C LEU A 150 6.22 -0.52 -12.62
N LEU A 151 4.91 -0.64 -12.87
CA LEU A 151 4.06 0.49 -13.26
C LEU A 151 3.56 1.29 -12.06
N GLY A 152 3.81 0.82 -10.83
CA GLY A 152 3.40 1.48 -9.60
C GLY A 152 1.89 1.42 -9.35
N SER A 153 1.22 0.37 -9.84
CA SER A 153 -0.21 0.15 -9.60
C SER A 153 -0.50 0.03 -8.10
N ILE A 154 -1.54 0.73 -7.66
CA ILE A 154 -2.02 0.68 -6.28
C ILE A 154 -3.41 0.04 -6.26
N ILE A 155 -3.63 -0.92 -5.36
CA ILE A 155 -4.87 -1.68 -5.21
C ILE A 155 -6.08 -0.72 -5.17
N GLY A 156 -7.02 -0.91 -6.08
CA GLY A 156 -8.24 -0.11 -6.19
C GLY A 156 -8.08 1.28 -6.81
N MET A 157 -6.86 1.74 -7.08
CA MET A 157 -6.57 2.99 -7.80
C MET A 157 -5.99 2.78 -9.19
N GLY A 158 -5.32 1.65 -9.42
CA GLY A 158 -4.54 1.41 -10.63
C GLY A 158 -3.27 2.25 -10.65
N GLN A 159 -2.80 2.59 -11.84
CA GLN A 159 -1.60 3.40 -12.02
C GLN A 159 -1.85 4.87 -11.68
N VAL A 160 -0.92 5.50 -10.96
CA VAL A 160 -0.94 6.95 -10.66
C VAL A 160 -0.17 7.75 -11.71
N SER A 161 -0.26 9.08 -11.68
CA SER A 161 0.61 9.91 -12.52
C SER A 161 2.04 9.96 -11.98
N SER A 162 3.03 10.07 -12.88
CA SER A 162 4.41 10.43 -12.52
C SER A 162 4.56 11.88 -12.06
N SER A 163 3.53 12.71 -12.23
CA SER A 163 3.49 14.10 -11.77
C SER A 163 2.80 14.22 -10.40
N THR A 164 3.21 15.24 -9.65
CA THR A 164 2.60 15.60 -8.36
C THR A 164 1.72 16.84 -8.51
N VAL A 165 0.85 17.09 -7.53
CA VAL A 165 0.11 18.35 -7.39
C VAL A 165 0.22 18.86 -5.95
N ALA A 166 0.36 20.17 -5.80
CA ALA A 166 0.38 20.79 -4.47
C ALA A 166 -1.00 20.65 -3.79
N PRO A 167 -1.06 20.44 -2.47
CA PRO A 167 -2.32 20.34 -1.75
C PRO A 167 -3.07 21.67 -1.76
N ILE A 168 -4.38 21.62 -2.01
CA ILE A 168 -5.27 22.80 -2.00
C ILE A 168 -6.44 22.49 -1.08
N ILE A 169 -6.86 23.46 -0.26
CA ILE A 169 -8.06 23.33 0.58
C ILE A 169 -9.27 23.04 -0.31
N ASN A 170 -10.14 22.13 0.12
CA ASN A 170 -11.28 21.57 -0.60
C ASN A 170 -10.94 20.64 -1.77
N MET A 171 -9.67 20.29 -2.00
CA MET A 171 -9.30 19.27 -2.99
C MET A 171 -9.85 17.90 -2.56
N PRO A 172 -10.66 17.24 -3.40
CA PRO A 172 -11.04 15.84 -3.21
C PRO A 172 -9.82 14.93 -3.40
N VAL A 173 -9.63 14.01 -2.47
CA VAL A 173 -8.49 13.10 -2.44
C VAL A 173 -8.93 11.67 -2.13
N LYS A 174 -8.12 10.71 -2.52
CA LYS A 174 -8.30 9.30 -2.18
C LYS A 174 -6.98 8.64 -1.81
N LYS A 175 -7.07 7.51 -1.10
CA LYS A 175 -5.93 6.66 -0.75
C LYS A 175 -6.35 5.21 -0.72
N SER A 176 -5.41 4.30 -0.98
CA SER A 176 -5.56 2.87 -0.69
C SER A 176 -4.53 2.45 0.35
N GLY A 177 -4.99 1.78 1.39
CA GLY A 177 -4.14 1.40 2.52
C GLY A 177 -4.57 0.09 3.16
N ARG A 178 -3.65 -0.51 3.93
CA ARG A 178 -3.82 -1.79 4.60
C ARG A 178 -5.17 -1.94 5.30
N THR A 179 -5.55 -0.97 6.13
CA THR A 179 -6.60 -1.14 7.14
C THR A 179 -7.96 -0.70 6.64
N THR A 180 -8.02 0.42 5.92
CA THR A 180 -9.30 0.98 5.44
C THR A 180 -9.50 0.83 3.94
N SER A 181 -8.60 0.12 3.24
CA SER A 181 -8.65 -0.09 1.79
C SER A 181 -8.75 1.25 1.03
N LEU A 182 -9.49 1.29 -0.08
CA LEU A 182 -9.75 2.53 -0.81
C LEU A 182 -10.75 3.41 -0.04
N THR A 183 -10.33 4.61 0.33
CA THR A 183 -11.20 5.64 0.92
C THR A 183 -11.02 6.98 0.19
N THR A 184 -12.05 7.82 0.28
CA THR A 184 -12.06 9.18 -0.26
C THR A 184 -12.29 10.19 0.85
N GLY A 185 -11.80 11.41 0.65
CA GLY A 185 -11.89 12.50 1.60
C GLY A 185 -11.54 13.84 0.94
N THR A 186 -11.37 14.86 1.76
CA THR A 186 -11.14 16.23 1.32
C THR A 186 -10.07 16.88 2.18
N ILE A 187 -9.17 17.62 1.55
CA ILE A 187 -8.19 18.45 2.27
C ILE A 187 -8.91 19.61 2.94
N THR A 188 -8.88 19.69 4.27
CA THR A 188 -9.55 20.74 5.04
C THR A 188 -8.58 21.78 5.59
N ALA A 189 -7.30 21.44 5.74
CA ALA A 189 -6.27 22.39 6.11
C ALA A 189 -4.91 22.03 5.50
N ILE A 190 -4.09 23.04 5.30
CA ILE A 190 -2.71 22.94 4.85
C ILE A 190 -1.82 23.77 5.77
N ASN A 191 -0.52 23.48 5.77
CA ASN A 191 0.47 24.13 6.65
C ASN A 191 0.15 23.97 8.15
N VAL A 192 -0.43 22.83 8.54
CA VAL A 192 -0.74 22.57 9.95
C VAL A 192 0.51 22.12 10.70
N THR A 193 0.54 22.43 12.00
CA THR A 193 1.56 21.93 12.94
C THR A 193 0.91 20.92 13.86
N VAL A 194 1.50 19.73 13.98
CA VAL A 194 0.98 18.63 14.79
C VAL A 194 2.07 18.02 15.65
N ASP A 195 1.68 17.54 16.84
CA ASP A 195 2.51 16.72 17.70
C ASP A 195 2.04 15.26 17.59
N VAL A 196 2.86 14.39 16.99
CA VAL A 196 2.52 12.99 16.76
C VAL A 196 3.22 12.10 17.78
N LYS A 197 2.46 11.17 18.36
CA LYS A 197 2.97 10.17 19.31
C LYS A 197 3.41 8.93 18.54
N TYR A 198 4.65 8.51 18.78
CA TYR A 198 5.23 7.29 18.24
C TYR A 198 5.55 6.32 19.38
N ASN A 199 5.59 5.03 19.06
CA ASN A 199 6.20 4.06 19.94
C ASN A 199 7.73 4.20 19.88
N LYS A 200 8.43 3.81 20.96
CA LYS A 200 9.91 3.76 20.92
C LYS A 200 10.40 2.50 20.21
N THR A 201 9.66 1.41 20.38
CA THR A 201 9.79 0.13 19.68
C THR A 201 8.37 -0.35 19.43
N CYS A 202 8.11 -1.20 18.44
CA CYS A 202 6.76 -1.69 18.17
C CYS A 202 5.96 -2.05 19.44
N GLY A 203 4.85 -1.34 19.66
CA GLY A 203 3.95 -1.49 20.81
C GLY A 203 4.50 -1.07 22.19
N ILE A 204 5.77 -0.67 22.30
CA ILE A 204 6.45 -0.42 23.58
C ILE A 204 6.98 1.01 23.69
N GLY A 205 6.64 1.64 24.82
CA GLY A 205 7.07 2.99 25.17
C GLY A 205 6.44 4.05 24.27
N SER A 206 6.68 5.33 24.58
CA SER A 206 6.24 6.41 23.71
C SER A 206 7.21 7.57 23.66
N GLN A 207 7.17 8.27 22.54
CA GLN A 207 7.89 9.50 22.27
C GLN A 207 7.02 10.39 21.38
N LYS A 208 7.37 11.68 21.29
CA LYS A 208 6.58 12.67 20.56
C LYS A 208 7.49 13.44 19.63
N ALA A 209 7.05 13.60 18.38
CA ALA A 209 7.73 14.41 17.38
C ALA A 209 6.78 15.49 16.88
N ARG A 210 7.31 16.68 16.63
CA ARG A 210 6.55 17.80 16.06
C ARG A 210 6.77 17.86 14.56
N PHE A 211 5.69 17.99 13.81
CA PHE A 211 5.69 18.17 12.37
C PHE A 211 5.05 19.50 12.00
N THR A 212 5.60 20.18 11.01
CA THR A 212 5.13 21.48 10.50
C THR A 212 4.94 21.40 8.99
N GLY A 213 4.03 22.19 8.41
CA GLY A 213 3.81 22.16 6.95
C GLY A 213 2.86 21.05 6.50
N GLN A 214 2.06 20.47 7.40
CA GLN A 214 1.32 19.24 7.13
C GLN A 214 -0.05 19.51 6.48
N ILE A 215 -0.61 18.46 5.88
CA ILE A 215 -1.95 18.44 5.28
C ILE A 215 -2.90 17.76 6.27
N MET A 216 -4.10 18.31 6.45
CA MET A 216 -5.19 17.68 7.20
C MET A 216 -6.32 17.26 6.25
N ILE A 217 -6.81 16.03 6.42
CA ILE A 217 -7.85 15.42 5.58
C ILE A 217 -8.99 14.93 6.48
N GLU A 218 -10.22 15.19 6.02
CA GLU A 218 -11.49 14.75 6.59
C GLU A 218 -12.31 13.97 5.55
N PRO A 219 -13.34 13.20 5.93
CA PRO A 219 -13.91 13.05 7.27
C PRO A 219 -13.17 12.02 8.14
N ALA A 220 -13.70 11.82 9.35
CA ALA A 220 -13.46 10.63 10.16
C ALA A 220 -13.65 9.36 9.31
N GLY A 221 -12.75 8.39 9.47
CA GLY A 221 -12.78 7.15 8.69
C GLY A 221 -12.04 7.21 7.35
N PHE A 222 -11.47 8.37 6.97
CA PHE A 222 -10.53 8.42 5.82
C PHE A 222 -9.35 7.47 6.02
N SER A 223 -8.87 7.31 7.26
CA SER A 223 -7.82 6.35 7.61
C SER A 223 -7.95 5.81 9.03
N ALA A 224 -7.21 4.73 9.29
CA ALA A 224 -7.03 4.16 10.61
C ALA A 224 -5.56 3.72 10.83
N GLY A 225 -5.26 3.25 12.04
CA GLY A 225 -3.95 2.65 12.34
C GLY A 225 -3.63 1.51 11.36
N GLY A 226 -2.44 1.54 10.79
CA GLY A 226 -2.00 0.61 9.73
C GLY A 226 -2.07 1.20 8.32
N ASP A 227 -2.81 2.30 8.09
CA ASP A 227 -2.78 2.99 6.78
C ASP A 227 -1.56 3.91 6.61
N SER A 228 -0.73 4.06 7.64
CA SER A 228 0.55 4.75 7.57
C SER A 228 1.36 4.27 6.38
N GLY A 229 1.83 5.22 5.57
CA GLY A 229 2.58 4.95 4.35
C GLY A 229 1.73 4.99 3.09
N SER A 230 0.40 5.04 3.20
CA SER A 230 -0.47 5.12 2.02
C SER A 230 -0.27 6.43 1.26
N LEU A 231 -0.14 6.33 -0.06
CA LEU A 231 -0.13 7.50 -0.94
C LEU A 231 -1.54 8.12 -0.98
N ILE A 232 -1.61 9.42 -0.79
CA ILE A 232 -2.81 10.23 -1.02
C ILE A 232 -2.67 10.91 -2.37
N VAL A 233 -3.66 10.72 -3.23
CA VAL A 233 -3.74 11.24 -4.59
C VAL A 233 -5.01 12.05 -4.80
N GLU A 234 -5.09 12.80 -5.89
CA GLU A 234 -6.35 13.42 -6.33
C GLU A 234 -7.46 12.38 -6.49
N ASP A 235 -8.69 12.71 -6.13
CA ASP A 235 -9.84 11.85 -6.47
C ASP A 235 -10.30 12.08 -7.91
N CYS A 236 -9.45 11.68 -8.85
CA CYS A 236 -9.74 11.67 -10.28
C CYS A 236 -9.22 10.38 -10.93
N SER A 237 -9.56 10.19 -12.20
CA SER A 237 -9.19 9.03 -13.01
C SER A 237 -8.88 9.49 -14.44
N PRO A 238 -8.01 8.79 -15.19
CA PRO A 238 -7.39 7.50 -14.86
C PRO A 238 -6.07 7.58 -14.08
N TYR A 239 -5.35 8.70 -14.11
CA TYR A 239 -4.00 8.81 -13.53
C TYR A 239 -3.94 9.96 -12.52
N PRO A 240 -4.47 9.77 -11.30
CA PRO A 240 -4.47 10.83 -10.30
C PRO A 240 -3.04 11.20 -9.89
N ARG A 241 -2.80 12.50 -9.67
CA ARG A 241 -1.48 12.98 -9.24
C ARG A 241 -1.32 12.81 -7.74
N ALA A 242 -0.09 12.55 -7.31
CA ALA A 242 0.22 12.45 -5.89
C ALA A 242 0.12 13.80 -5.18
N VAL A 243 -0.39 13.79 -3.95
CA VAL A 243 -0.64 14.98 -3.13
C VAL A 243 0.09 14.91 -1.79
N GLY A 244 0.03 13.76 -1.12
CA GLY A 244 0.65 13.59 0.20
C GLY A 244 0.94 12.14 0.57
N LEU A 245 1.74 11.97 1.63
CA LEU A 245 2.02 10.68 2.25
C LEU A 245 1.39 10.64 3.64
N LEU A 246 0.45 9.71 3.84
CA LEU A 246 -0.23 9.54 5.13
C LEU A 246 0.78 9.05 6.17
N PHE A 247 0.86 9.70 7.34
CA PHE A 247 1.74 9.25 8.42
C PHE A 247 1.12 9.29 9.83
N ALA A 248 0.00 10.00 10.00
CA ALA A 248 -0.66 10.13 11.29
C ALA A 248 -2.16 10.36 11.13
N GLY A 249 -2.91 10.19 12.22
CA GLY A 249 -4.33 10.46 12.24
C GLY A 249 -4.89 10.39 13.65
N SER A 250 -6.18 10.71 13.75
CA SER A 250 -7.00 10.56 14.94
C SER A 250 -8.34 9.92 14.56
N ALA A 251 -9.25 9.78 15.51
CA ALA A 251 -10.61 9.34 15.21
C ALA A 251 -11.38 10.31 14.28
N THR A 252 -10.91 11.55 14.10
CA THR A 252 -11.64 12.60 13.38
C THR A 252 -10.94 13.10 12.13
N VAL A 253 -9.60 13.04 12.07
CA VAL A 253 -8.81 13.61 10.97
C VAL A 253 -7.63 12.71 10.61
N THR A 254 -7.19 12.80 9.36
CA THR A 254 -5.93 12.23 8.88
C THR A 254 -4.92 13.35 8.63
N VAL A 255 -3.63 13.06 8.86
CA VAL A 255 -2.54 13.99 8.65
C VAL A 255 -1.50 13.37 7.71
N ALA A 256 -1.07 14.15 6.73
CA ALA A 256 -0.14 13.72 5.70
C ALA A 256 0.99 14.74 5.49
N ASN A 257 2.17 14.24 5.13
CA ASN A 257 3.27 15.06 4.64
C ASN A 257 2.97 15.46 3.19
N PRO A 258 3.22 16.71 2.75
CA PRO A 258 3.16 17.06 1.33
C PRO A 258 4.10 16.18 0.51
N ILE A 259 3.62 15.62 -0.61
CA ILE A 259 4.42 14.66 -1.38
C ILE A 259 5.69 15.29 -1.96
N SER A 260 5.64 16.58 -2.31
CA SER A 260 6.81 17.33 -2.78
C SER A 260 7.96 17.33 -1.77
N ASP A 261 7.64 17.49 -0.48
CA ASP A 261 8.64 17.53 0.58
C ASP A 261 9.23 16.14 0.81
N VAL A 262 8.41 15.09 0.69
CA VAL A 262 8.82 13.68 0.79
C VAL A 262 9.81 13.34 -0.32
N LEU A 263 9.42 13.59 -1.57
CA LEU A 263 10.24 13.28 -2.75
C LEU A 263 11.56 14.05 -2.73
N SER A 264 11.51 15.34 -2.39
CA SER A 264 12.70 16.19 -2.27
C SER A 264 13.65 15.71 -1.16
N SER A 265 13.12 15.33 0.00
CA SER A 265 13.94 14.86 1.14
C SER A 265 14.64 13.53 0.87
N LEU A 266 14.12 12.73 -0.07
CA LEU A 266 14.65 11.41 -0.44
C LEU A 266 15.33 11.39 -1.81
N GLY A 267 15.33 12.51 -2.56
CA GLY A 267 15.95 12.59 -3.88
C GLY A 267 15.32 11.70 -4.95
N VAL A 268 14.01 11.44 -4.88
CA VAL A 268 13.28 10.52 -5.78
C VAL A 268 12.14 11.23 -6.53
N SER A 269 11.63 10.61 -7.59
CA SER A 269 10.43 11.04 -8.33
C SER A 269 9.37 9.93 -8.35
N MET A 270 8.09 10.30 -8.54
CA MET A 270 7.02 9.32 -8.69
C MET A 270 7.21 8.45 -9.93
N VAL A 271 6.95 7.15 -9.80
CA VAL A 271 6.71 6.28 -10.95
C VAL A 271 5.22 6.31 -11.28
N GLY A 272 4.89 6.41 -12.57
CA GLY A 272 3.50 6.46 -13.00
C GLY A 272 3.35 6.84 -14.46
N ALA A 273 2.10 6.97 -14.91
CA ALA A 273 1.80 7.42 -16.27
C ALA A 273 2.23 8.88 -16.46
N GLU A 274 2.87 9.18 -17.59
CA GLU A 274 3.17 10.55 -17.99
C GLU A 274 1.87 11.34 -18.12
N GLY A 275 1.84 12.52 -17.47
CA GLY A 275 0.66 13.37 -17.50
C GLY A 275 0.33 13.81 -18.92
N TYR A 276 -0.94 13.64 -19.33
CA TYR A 276 -1.47 14.35 -20.49
C TYR A 276 -1.51 15.84 -20.13
N SER A 277 -0.52 16.62 -20.56
CA SER A 277 -0.54 18.08 -20.42
C SER A 277 -1.61 18.64 -21.35
N VAL A 278 -2.79 18.94 -20.80
CA VAL A 278 -3.78 19.77 -21.51
C VAL A 278 -3.25 21.21 -21.41
N HIS A 279 -2.56 21.65 -22.45
CA HIS A 279 -2.26 23.07 -22.64
C HIS A 279 -3.60 23.81 -22.71
N HIS A 280 -3.90 24.63 -21.70
CA HIS A 280 -4.92 25.67 -21.78
C HIS A 280 -4.29 26.96 -22.29
#